data_AF-A0AAP0F5H2-F1
#
_entry.id   AF-A0AAP0F5H2-F1
#
_cell.length_a   1.000
_cell.length_b   1.000
_cell.length_c   1.000
_cell.angle_alpha   90.00
_cell.angle_beta   90.00
_cell.angle_gamma   90.00
#
_symmetry.space_group_name_H-M   'P 1'
#
loop_
_entity.id
_entity.type
_entity.pdbx_description
1 polymer ?
#
loop_
_entity_poly.entity_id
_entity_poly.type
_entity_poly.pdbx_seq_one_letter_code
_entity_poly.pdbx_strand_id
1 'polypeptide(L)'
;MAEYWYNSATHSATGMLPFQALYTRAHPLIPSFIAGSVSSVPLETLLHQKDEILGVLKANQRKAQQHMQAHVDLHRKDKIFAI
;
A
#
# COMPACT_ATOMS: atom_id res chain seq x y z
N MET A 1 3.12 -5.20 -15.56
CA MET A 1 2.32 -4.94 -14.34
C MET A 1 3.09 -5.27 -13.06
N ALA A 2 3.82 -6.40 -12.99
CA ALA A 2 4.60 -6.79 -11.80
C ALA A 2 5.69 -5.78 -11.39
N GLU A 3 6.44 -5.23 -12.35
CA GLU A 3 7.51 -4.26 -12.10
C GLU A 3 6.99 -2.98 -11.43
N TYR A 4 5.87 -2.43 -11.93
CA TYR A 4 5.24 -1.26 -11.34
C TYR A 4 4.77 -1.54 -9.91
N TRP A 5 4.15 -2.70 -9.68
CA TRP A 5 3.73 -3.11 -8.34
C TRP A 5 4.92 -3.25 -7.38
N TYR A 6 6.02 -3.85 -7.83
CA TYR A 6 7.23 -4.00 -7.02
C TYR A 6 7.84 -2.63 -6.66
N ASN A 7 7.91 -1.71 -7.61
CA ASN A 7 8.47 -0.36 -7.41
C ASN A 7 7.60 0.57 -6.56
N SER A 8 6.28 0.30 -6.48
CA SER A 8 5.29 1.15 -5.80
C SER A 8 4.83 0.58 -4.44
N ALA A 9 5.27 -0.62 -4.06
CA ALA A 9 5.01 -1.23 -2.76
C ALA A 9 6.20 -1.05 -1.82
N THR A 10 5.92 -0.87 -0.52
CA THR A 10 6.97 -0.88 0.51
C THR A 10 7.58 -2.26 0.63
N HIS A 11 8.91 -2.32 0.55
CA HIS A 11 9.65 -3.56 0.66
C HIS A 11 10.02 -3.85 2.12
N SER A 12 9.77 -5.07 2.60
CA SER A 12 9.95 -5.44 4.02
C SER A 12 11.39 -5.29 4.51
N ALA A 13 12.39 -5.57 3.67
CA ALA A 13 13.80 -5.50 4.06
C ALA A 13 14.34 -4.07 4.20
N THR A 14 13.79 -3.11 3.44
CA THR A 14 14.32 -1.74 3.39
C THR A 14 13.38 -0.72 4.05
N GLY A 15 12.13 -1.10 4.34
CA GLY A 15 11.11 -0.21 4.89
C GLY A 15 10.69 0.93 3.94
N MET A 16 11.20 0.94 2.71
CA MET A 16 10.97 1.98 1.71
C MET A 16 10.58 1.36 0.36
N LEU A 17 10.11 2.19 -0.56
CA LEU A 17 9.81 1.74 -1.92
C LEU A 17 11.10 1.38 -2.66
N PRO A 18 11.20 0.26 -3.40
CA PRO A 18 12.38 -0.05 -4.22
C PRO A 18 12.77 1.08 -5.16
N PHE A 19 11.80 1.78 -5.74
CA PHE A 19 12.05 2.97 -6.55
C PHE A 19 12.74 4.09 -5.76
N GLN A 20 12.29 4.34 -4.53
CA GLN A 20 12.88 5.34 -3.66
C GLN A 20 14.30 4.94 -3.25
N ALA A 21 14.53 3.66 -2.96
CA ALA A 21 15.86 3.14 -2.66
C ALA A 21 16.83 3.31 -3.84
N LEU A 22 16.35 3.11 -5.07
CA LEU A 22 17.17 3.17 -6.28
C LEU A 22 17.43 4.60 -6.74
N TYR A 23 16.41 5.46 -6.73
CA TYR A 23 16.48 6.80 -7.34
C TYR A 23 16.60 7.94 -6.33
N THR A 24 16.59 7.65 -5.03
CA THR A 24 16.66 8.65 -3.94
C THR A 24 15.55 9.72 -3.96
N ARG A 25 14.51 9.50 -4.77
CA ARG A 25 13.35 10.38 -4.93
C ARG A 25 12.07 9.63 -4.60
N ALA A 26 11.06 10.35 -4.12
CA ALA A 26 9.75 9.76 -3.87
C ALA A 26 9.17 9.19 -5.18
N HIS A 27 8.57 8.00 -5.10
CA HIS A 27 7.83 7.44 -6.23
C HIS A 27 6.65 8.38 -6.53
N PRO A 28 6.42 8.81 -7.79
CA PRO A 28 5.24 9.59 -8.13
C PRO A 28 4.00 8.78 -7.77
N LEU A 29 3.22 9.27 -6.80
CA LEU A 29 1.98 8.62 -6.41
C LEU A 29 0.99 8.74 -7.56
N ILE A 30 0.20 7.68 -7.80
CA ILE A 30 -0.96 7.81 -8.68
C ILE A 30 -1.90 8.82 -8.01
N PRO A 31 -2.19 9.97 -8.63
CA PRO A 31 -3.09 10.94 -8.05
C PRO A 31 -4.47 10.30 -7.89
N SER A 32 -5.14 10.59 -6.78
CA SER A 32 -6.57 10.28 -6.63
C SER A 32 -7.36 10.99 -7.73
N PHE A 33 -8.43 10.35 -8.18
CA PHE A 33 -9.34 10.96 -9.15
C PHE A 33 -9.91 12.28 -8.60
N ILE A 34 -9.89 13.31 -9.43
CA ILE A 34 -10.48 14.62 -9.13
C ILE A 34 -11.72 14.77 -10.00
N ALA A 35 -12.89 14.94 -9.39
CA ALA A 35 -14.15 15.16 -10.09
C ALA A 35 -14.05 16.37 -11.04
N GLY A 36 -14.58 16.25 -12.24
CA GLY A 36 -14.49 17.26 -13.30
C GLY A 36 -13.16 17.30 -14.07
N SER A 37 -12.21 16.41 -13.77
CA SER A 37 -10.94 16.32 -14.52
C SER A 37 -11.07 15.67 -15.90
N VAL A 38 -12.22 15.05 -16.19
CA VAL A 38 -12.46 14.26 -17.39
C VAL A 38 -13.77 14.69 -18.03
N SER A 39 -13.75 14.97 -19.35
CA SER A 39 -14.93 15.46 -20.07
C SER A 39 -16.02 14.40 -20.32
N SER A 40 -15.68 13.11 -20.17
CA SER A 40 -16.59 12.00 -20.45
C SER A 40 -17.16 11.42 -19.15
N VAL A 41 -18.47 11.60 -18.97
CA VAL A 41 -19.25 11.12 -17.80
C VAL A 41 -19.04 9.62 -17.48
N PRO A 42 -19.00 8.68 -18.47
CA PRO A 42 -18.81 7.27 -18.15
C PRO A 42 -17.41 6.96 -17.56
N LEU A 43 -16.37 7.66 -18.05
CA LEU A 43 -15.01 7.48 -17.57
C LEU A 43 -14.84 8.05 -16.16
N GLU A 44 -15.48 9.18 -15.88
CA GLU A 44 -15.51 9.79 -14.54
C GLU A 44 -16.14 8.84 -13.51
N THR A 45 -17.30 8.26 -13.82
CA THR A 45 -17.95 7.26 -12.95
C THR A 45 -17.05 6.05 -12.71
N LEU A 46 -16.39 5.53 -13.76
CA LEU A 46 -15.49 4.39 -13.64
C LEU A 46 -14.28 4.71 -12.75
N LEU A 47 -13.68 5.90 -12.90
CA LEU A 47 -12.53 6.33 -12.10
C LEU A 47 -12.91 6.52 -10.63
N HIS A 48 -14.09 7.07 -10.35
CA HIS A 48 -14.64 7.14 -9.00
C HIS A 48 -14.82 5.75 -8.37
N GLN A 49 -15.50 4.84 -9.07
CA GLN A 49 -15.72 3.48 -8.57
C GLN A 49 -14.41 2.74 -8.30
N LYS A 50 -13.41 2.90 -9.19
CA LYS A 50 -12.08 2.32 -9.00
C LYS A 50 -11.42 2.83 -7.72
N ASP A 51 -11.49 4.13 -7.44
CA ASP A 51 -10.89 4.72 -6.24
C ASP A 51 -11.60 4.28 -4.95
N GLU A 52 -12.93 4.13 -4.97
CA GLU A 52 -13.69 3.56 -3.85
C GLU A 52 -13.24 2.11 -3.56
N ILE A 53 -13.17 1.27 -4.59
CA ILE A 53 -12.73 -0.13 -4.46
C ILE A 53 -11.28 -0.19 -3.93
N LEU A 54 -10.38 0.65 -4.42
CA LEU A 54 -9.01 0.75 -3.92
C LEU A 54 -8.97 1.17 -2.45
N GLY A 55 -9.85 2.06 -2.02
CA GLY A 55 -10.00 2.46 -0.62
C GLY A 55 -10.39 1.28 0.28
N VAL A 56 -11.39 0.51 -0.14
CA VAL A 56 -11.85 -0.69 0.58
C VAL A 56 -10.75 -1.75 0.66
N LEU A 57 -10.08 -2.04 -0.44
CA LEU A 57 -8.99 -3.01 -0.50
C LEU A 57 -7.84 -2.65 0.45
N LYS A 58 -7.41 -1.38 0.45
CA LYS A 58 -6.36 -0.88 1.37
C LYS A 58 -6.78 -1.00 2.83
N ALA A 59 -8.04 -0.73 3.16
CA ALA A 59 -8.56 -0.88 4.51
C ALA A 59 -8.54 -2.33 4.98
N ASN A 60 -8.97 -3.27 4.12
CA ASN A 60 -8.97 -4.70 4.40
C ASN A 60 -7.54 -5.25 4.58
N GLN A 61 -6.60 -4.80 3.74
CA GLN A 61 -5.19 -5.17 3.86
C GLN A 61 -4.60 -4.76 5.22
N ARG A 62 -4.84 -3.51 5.66
CA ARG A 62 -4.39 -3.03 6.97
C ARG A 62 -4.97 -3.86 8.12
N LYS A 63 -6.27 -4.16 8.06
CA LYS A 63 -6.92 -5.03 9.06
C LYS A 63 -6.28 -6.41 9.12
N ALA A 64 -6.04 -7.05 7.97
CA ALA A 64 -5.39 -8.35 7.90
C ALA A 64 -3.97 -8.32 8.50
N GLN A 65 -3.18 -7.29 8.17
CA GLN A 65 -1.84 -7.09 8.74
C GLN A 65 -1.89 -6.91 10.27
N GLN A 66 -2.84 -6.14 10.79
CA GLN A 66 -3.04 -5.97 12.24
C GLN A 66 -3.41 -7.29 12.93
N HIS A 67 -4.29 -8.09 12.32
CA HIS A 67 -4.64 -9.41 12.85
C HIS A 67 -3.43 -10.36 12.85
N MET A 68 -2.63 -10.37 11.78
CA MET A 68 -1.40 -11.18 11.71
C MET A 68 -0.41 -10.77 12.80
N GLN A 69 -0.23 -9.47 13.02
CA GLN A 69 0.66 -8.95 14.06
C GLN A 69 0.18 -9.37 15.45
N ALA A 70 -1.10 -9.19 15.77
CA ALA A 70 -1.68 -9.61 17.05
C ALA A 70 -1.52 -11.12 17.30
N HIS A 71 -1.69 -11.94 16.26
CA HIS A 71 -1.49 -13.39 16.38
C HIS A 71 -0.02 -13.74 16.61
N VAL A 72 0.93 -13.07 15.94
CA VAL A 72 2.37 -13.25 16.17
C VAL A 72 2.76 -12.84 17.59
N ASP A 73 2.24 -11.71 18.07
CA ASP A 73 2.55 -11.19 19.40
C ASP A 73 2.02 -12.12 20.51
N LEU A 74 0.88 -12.78 20.31
CA LEU A 74 0.37 -13.82 21.23
C LEU A 74 1.37 -14.99 21.40
N HIS A 75 2.10 -15.34 20.34
CA HIS A 75 3.03 -16.47 20.33
C HIS A 75 4.47 -16.07 20.65
N ARG A 76 4.76 -14.76 20.79
CA ARG A 76 6.08 -14.29 21.22
C ARG A 76 6.26 -14.61 22.70
N LYS A 77 7.33 -15.35 23.01
CA LYS A 77 7.83 -15.53 24.38
C LYS A 77 9.02 -14.61 24.55
N ASP A 78 9.03 -13.84 25.64
CA ASP A 78 10.18 -13.02 26.00
C ASP A 78 11.39 -13.94 26.25
N LYS A 79 12.41 -13.79 25.40
CA LYS A 79 13.70 -14.46 25.57
C LYS A 79 14.69 -13.44 26.09
N ILE A 80 15.05 -13.57 27.36
CA ILE A 80 16.16 -12.81 27.95
C ILE A 80 17.43 -13.59 27.61
N PHE A 81 18.32 -12.99 26.83
CA PHE A 81 19.65 -13.54 26.59
C PHE A 81 20.59 -12.92 27.62
N ALA A 82 21.26 -13.77 28.42
CA ALA A 82 22.32 -13.33 29.31
C ALA A 82 23.55 -12.91 28.48
N ILE A 83 24.21 -11.83 28.90
CA ILE A 83 25.49 -11.34 28.37
C ILE A 83 26.62 -12.22 28.90
#